data_AF-A0A7J6BEH3-F1
#
_entry.id   AF-A0A7J6BEH3-F1
#
_cell.length_a   1.000
_cell.length_b   1.000
_cell.length_c   1.000
_cell.angle_alpha   90.00
_cell.angle_beta   90.00
_cell.angle_gamma   90.00
#
_symmetry.space_group_name_H-M   'P 1'
#
loop_
_entity.id
_entity.type
_entity.pdbx_description
1 polymer ?
#
loop_
_entity_poly.entity_id
_entity_poly.type
_entity_poly.pdbx_seq_one_letter_code
_entity_poly.pdbx_strand_id
1 'polypeptide(L)'
;MWYKSVGHGDFEEPITFDGLRMSKEEDSIWFRPTELQDVGHYSCVLRNSTYCMKVSMSLTVSENDTDLCYNSKMKYLEKAELSKGKDILCPDIDDYIQPGKDPELVWYKECKPKQWRQSIVRRKDMLSIKEVREDDIGNYTCELTFGNFLVRRTTELSVTASSSPLQSQIIELLNTEFDLIQS
;
A
#
# COMPACT_ATOMS: atom_id res chain seq x y z
N MET A 1 2.49 22.80 -13.58
CA MET A 1 1.21 23.38 -13.08
C MET A 1 0.31 22.24 -12.66
N TRP A 2 -0.53 22.45 -11.65
CA TRP A 2 -1.41 21.41 -11.13
C TRP A 2 -2.86 21.82 -11.25
N TYR A 3 -3.69 20.86 -11.65
CA TYR A 3 -5.13 21.04 -11.81
C TYR A 3 -5.88 19.90 -11.12
N LYS A 4 -7.11 20.17 -10.68
CA LYS A 4 -8.02 19.17 -10.09
C LYS A 4 -9.31 19.11 -10.89
N SER A 5 -9.84 17.91 -11.11
CA SER A 5 -11.21 17.68 -11.55
C SER A 5 -11.93 16.70 -10.63
N VAL A 6 -13.26 16.73 -10.60
CA VAL A 6 -14.07 15.85 -9.75
C VAL A 6 -14.08 14.43 -10.31
N GLY A 7 -14.30 14.28 -11.61
CA GLY A 7 -14.26 13.02 -12.35
C GLY A 7 -13.36 13.08 -13.58
N HIS A 8 -13.17 11.91 -14.20
CA HIS A 8 -12.37 11.78 -15.41
C HIS A 8 -13.08 12.44 -16.61
N GLY A 9 -12.48 13.48 -17.17
CA GLY A 9 -13.05 14.25 -18.29
C GLY A 9 -13.91 15.45 -17.88
N ASP A 10 -14.06 15.69 -16.57
CA ASP A 10 -14.67 16.92 -16.06
C ASP A 10 -13.76 18.14 -16.26
N PHE A 11 -14.33 19.32 -16.08
CA PHE A 11 -13.56 20.56 -16.14
C PHE A 11 -12.47 20.59 -15.07
N GLU A 12 -11.27 21.03 -15.48
CA GLU A 12 -10.10 21.10 -14.63
C GLU A 12 -9.89 22.51 -14.11
N GLU A 13 -9.84 22.65 -12.80
CA GLU A 13 -9.58 23.92 -12.13
C GLU A 13 -8.13 23.98 -11.62
N PRO A 14 -7.44 25.13 -11.75
CA PRO A 14 -6.09 25.28 -11.22
C PRO A 14 -6.11 25.17 -9.70
N ILE A 15 -5.15 24.43 -9.14
CA ILE A 15 -5.04 24.23 -7.70
C ILE A 15 -4.34 25.44 -7.06
N THR A 16 -4.94 25.98 -6.00
CA THR A 16 -4.31 26.99 -5.14
C THR A 16 -3.75 26.30 -3.90
N PHE A 17 -2.43 26.38 -3.71
CA PHE A 17 -1.74 25.79 -2.56
C PHE A 17 -1.70 26.79 -1.41
N ASP A 18 -2.21 26.38 -0.24
CA ASP A 18 -2.17 27.20 0.98
C ASP A 18 -0.82 27.13 1.70
N GLY A 19 0.00 26.12 1.38
CA GLY A 19 1.30 25.88 2.01
C GLY A 19 1.24 25.34 3.44
N LEU A 20 0.03 25.18 4.00
CA LEU A 20 -0.20 24.69 5.35
C LEU A 20 -0.69 23.23 5.32
N ARG A 21 -1.86 23.01 4.71
CA ARG A 21 -2.48 21.68 4.58
C ARG A 21 -2.16 21.08 3.23
N MET A 22 -2.24 21.87 2.16
CA MET A 22 -1.96 21.45 0.79
C MET A 22 -0.80 22.28 0.23
N SER A 23 0.35 21.63 0.10
CA SER A 23 1.59 22.27 -0.34
C SER A 23 2.15 21.59 -1.59
N LYS A 24 2.81 22.38 -2.43
CA LYS A 24 3.57 21.87 -3.57
C LYS A 24 5.04 21.83 -3.17
N GLU A 25 5.63 20.65 -3.16
CA GLU A 25 7.05 20.44 -2.87
C GLU A 25 7.66 19.68 -4.04
N GLU A 26 8.66 20.28 -4.69
CA GLU A 26 9.28 19.75 -5.90
C GLU A 26 8.23 19.40 -6.98
N ASP A 27 8.11 18.11 -7.30
CA ASP A 27 7.20 17.54 -8.29
C ASP A 27 5.99 16.83 -7.67
N SER A 28 5.72 17.03 -6.37
CA SER A 28 4.64 16.39 -5.63
C SER A 28 3.70 17.40 -4.94
N ILE A 29 2.47 16.95 -4.71
CA ILE A 29 1.51 17.63 -3.84
C ILE A 29 1.46 16.88 -2.52
N TRP A 30 1.61 17.62 -1.42
CA TRP A 30 1.52 17.09 -0.07
C TRP A 30 0.22 17.52 0.59
N PHE A 31 -0.48 16.54 1.17
CA PHE A 31 -1.70 16.74 1.97
C PHE A 31 -1.41 16.39 3.43
N ARG A 32 -1.62 17.34 4.34
CA ARG A 32 -1.26 17.22 5.77
C ARG A 32 -2.34 17.86 6.66
N PRO A 33 -3.45 17.16 6.98
CA PRO A 33 -3.86 15.84 6.49
C PRO A 33 -4.73 15.92 5.22
N THR A 34 -5.09 14.75 4.70
CA THR A 34 -6.12 14.59 3.65
C THR A 34 -7.52 14.76 4.22
N GLU A 35 -8.44 15.25 3.38
CA GLU A 35 -9.85 15.42 3.68
C GLU A 35 -10.72 14.72 2.63
N LEU A 36 -11.96 14.34 2.96
CA LEU A 36 -12.86 13.65 2.02
C LEU A 36 -13.13 14.46 0.74
N GLN A 37 -13.10 15.78 0.84
CA GLN A 37 -13.25 16.68 -0.31
C GLN A 37 -12.04 16.66 -1.26
N ASP A 38 -10.91 16.09 -0.85
CA ASP A 38 -9.72 16.01 -1.70
C ASP A 38 -9.85 14.93 -2.79
N VAL A 39 -10.88 14.08 -2.74
CA VAL A 39 -11.18 13.09 -3.80
C VAL A 39 -11.28 13.77 -5.16
N GLY A 40 -10.66 13.15 -6.16
CA GLY A 40 -10.72 13.61 -7.54
C GLY A 40 -9.51 13.19 -8.37
N HIS A 41 -9.39 13.79 -9.55
CA HIS A 41 -8.27 13.58 -10.46
C HIS A 41 -7.34 14.79 -10.44
N TYR A 42 -6.05 14.54 -10.25
CA TYR A 42 -5.01 15.55 -10.17
C TYR A 42 -4.14 15.46 -11.40
N SER A 43 -4.13 16.53 -12.19
CA SER A 43 -3.41 16.63 -13.44
C SER A 43 -2.16 17.49 -13.29
N CYS A 44 -0.99 16.90 -13.51
CA CYS A 44 0.28 17.62 -13.60
C CYS A 44 0.56 17.98 -15.07
N VAL A 45 0.75 19.26 -15.34
CA VAL A 45 1.09 19.79 -16.66
C VAL A 45 2.48 20.40 -16.63
N LEU A 46 3.40 19.84 -17.41
CA LEU A 46 4.72 20.36 -17.70
C LEU A 46 4.69 21.05 -19.06
N ARG A 47 4.88 22.36 -19.07
CA ARG A 47 4.81 23.16 -20.30
C ARG A 47 6.06 24.02 -20.49
N ASN A 48 6.64 23.90 -21.66
CA ASN A 48 7.67 24.77 -22.21
C ASN A 48 7.21 25.29 -23.59
N SER A 49 8.03 26.09 -24.29
CA SER A 49 7.68 26.70 -25.59
C SER A 49 7.36 25.68 -26.69
N THR A 50 8.03 24.54 -26.70
CA THR A 50 7.86 23.47 -27.71
C THR A 50 7.28 22.17 -27.16
N TYR A 51 7.10 22.08 -25.84
CA TYR A 51 6.74 20.84 -25.17
C TYR A 51 5.58 21.06 -24.19
N CYS A 52 4.57 20.20 -24.24
CA CYS A 52 3.46 20.20 -23.31
C CYS A 52 3.11 18.75 -22.99
N MET A 53 3.41 18.31 -21.78
CA MET A 53 3.05 16.99 -21.27
C MET A 53 2.07 17.15 -20.12
N LYS A 54 1.08 16.25 -20.10
CA LYS A 54 0.09 16.18 -19.04
C LYS A 54 -0.05 14.72 -18.59
N VAL A 55 -0.01 14.51 -17.29
CA VAL A 55 -0.33 13.24 -16.65
C VAL A 55 -1.44 13.48 -15.62
N SER A 56 -2.36 12.54 -15.48
CA SER A 56 -3.46 12.64 -14.53
C SER A 56 -3.46 11.42 -13.60
N MET A 57 -3.66 11.65 -12.31
CA MET A 57 -3.69 10.61 -11.27
C MET A 57 -4.98 10.73 -10.46
N SER A 58 -5.56 9.60 -10.06
CA SER A 58 -6.73 9.58 -9.18
C SER A 58 -6.30 9.56 -7.72
N LEU A 59 -6.88 10.44 -6.91
CA LEU A 59 -6.78 10.41 -5.45
C LEU A 59 -8.13 9.97 -4.87
N THR A 60 -8.10 8.89 -4.09
CA THR A 60 -9.26 8.41 -3.33
C THR A 60 -8.98 8.60 -1.84
N VAL A 61 -9.93 9.21 -1.15
CA VAL A 61 -9.93 9.40 0.30
C VAL A 61 -11.22 8.79 0.82
N SER A 62 -11.12 7.99 1.87
CA SER A 62 -12.28 7.31 2.46
C SER A 62 -12.06 7.16 3.96
N GLU A 63 -13.15 7.16 4.71
CA GLU A 63 -13.12 6.86 6.14
C GLU A 63 -12.88 5.37 6.36
N ASN A 64 -12.42 5.02 7.55
CA ASN A 64 -12.34 3.63 7.96
C ASN A 64 -13.76 3.04 8.05
N ASP A 65 -13.86 1.73 7.83
CA ASP A 65 -15.12 1.05 8.05
C ASP A 65 -15.47 1.05 9.55
N THR A 66 -16.76 0.94 9.87
CA THR A 66 -17.25 0.94 11.26
C THR A 66 -16.52 -0.10 12.11
N ASP A 67 -16.02 0.33 13.27
CA ASP A 67 -15.25 -0.47 14.24
C ASP A 67 -13.92 -1.04 13.72
N LEU A 68 -13.45 -0.61 12.54
CA LEU A 68 -12.16 -0.98 11.97
C LEU A 68 -11.18 0.20 11.93
N CYS A 69 -9.90 -0.13 11.84
CA CYS A 69 -8.79 0.80 11.73
C CYS A 69 -8.31 1.00 10.28
N TYR A 70 -9.07 0.46 9.31
CA TYR A 70 -8.82 0.52 7.88
C TYR A 70 -10.14 0.54 7.11
N ASN A 71 -10.07 0.85 5.82
CA ASN A 71 -11.17 0.71 4.88
C ASN A 71 -11.00 -0.58 4.06
N SER A 72 -12.02 -1.43 3.97
CA SER A 72 -11.92 -2.74 3.31
C SER A 72 -11.66 -2.66 1.80
N LYS A 73 -11.91 -1.51 1.16
CA LYS A 73 -11.60 -1.27 -0.25
C LYS A 73 -10.16 -0.77 -0.46
N MET A 74 -9.46 -0.37 0.61
CA MET A 74 -8.13 0.25 0.56
C MET A 74 -7.12 -0.58 1.38
N LYS A 75 -6.95 -1.84 0.99
CA LYS A 75 -6.02 -2.79 1.61
C LYS A 75 -5.13 -3.46 0.58
N TYR A 76 -3.93 -3.85 0.99
CA TYR A 76 -3.04 -4.66 0.20
C TYR A 76 -3.42 -6.13 0.39
N LEU A 77 -3.23 -6.94 -0.65
CA LEU A 77 -3.56 -8.36 -0.62
C LEU A 77 -2.27 -9.15 -0.78
N GLU A 78 -2.00 -10.04 0.17
CA GLU A 78 -0.84 -10.92 0.11
C GLU A 78 -1.22 -12.37 0.35
N LYS A 79 -0.41 -13.25 -0.24
CA LYS A 79 -0.48 -14.69 -0.06
C LYS A 79 0.75 -15.19 0.66
N ALA A 80 0.57 -16.22 1.46
CA ALA A 80 1.62 -17.00 2.08
C ALA A 80 1.30 -18.48 2.01
N GLU A 81 2.33 -19.31 2.02
CA GLU A 81 2.17 -20.76 2.05
C GLU A 81 2.40 -21.28 3.47
N LEU A 82 1.60 -22.28 3.88
CA LEU A 82 1.80 -22.96 5.16
C LEU A 82 3.23 -23.49 5.30
N SER A 83 3.76 -23.42 6.52
CA SER A 83 5.11 -23.89 6.90
C SER A 83 6.28 -23.17 6.23
N LYS A 84 6.04 -22.19 5.36
CA LYS A 84 7.09 -21.33 4.78
C LYS A 84 7.23 -20.03 5.57
N GLY A 85 8.33 -19.32 5.34
CA GLY A 85 8.52 -17.97 5.84
C GLY A 85 7.77 -16.94 5.01
N LYS A 86 7.31 -15.86 5.63
CA LYS A 86 6.65 -14.73 4.99
C LYS A 86 7.05 -13.43 5.65
N ASP A 87 7.49 -12.46 4.86
CA ASP A 87 7.68 -11.08 5.30
C ASP A 87 6.50 -10.24 4.80
N ILE A 88 5.88 -9.49 5.71
CA ILE A 88 4.83 -8.51 5.41
C ILE A 88 5.47 -7.13 5.53
N LEU A 89 5.61 -6.44 4.40
CA LEU A 89 6.16 -5.09 4.34
C LEU A 89 5.08 -4.07 4.76
N CYS A 90 5.50 -2.93 5.30
CA CYS A 90 4.66 -1.75 5.47
C CYS A 90 4.82 -0.86 4.23
N PRO A 91 3.89 -0.90 3.26
CA PRO A 91 4.09 -0.31 1.95
C PRO A 91 3.95 1.22 1.94
N ASP A 92 4.63 1.87 0.99
CA ASP A 92 4.45 3.30 0.68
C ASP A 92 4.63 4.22 1.91
N ILE A 93 5.73 4.00 2.64
CA ILE A 93 6.12 4.77 3.83
C ILE A 93 7.42 5.57 3.70
N ASP A 94 8.18 5.39 2.61
CA ASP A 94 9.53 5.96 2.46
C ASP A 94 9.55 7.48 2.62
N ASP A 95 8.55 8.17 2.08
CA ASP A 95 8.41 9.64 2.14
C ASP A 95 8.20 10.18 3.57
N TYR A 96 7.82 9.31 4.51
CA TYR A 96 7.56 9.67 5.90
C TYR A 96 8.74 9.36 6.84
N ILE A 97 9.82 8.77 6.30
CA ILE A 97 10.98 8.33 7.08
C ILE A 97 12.14 9.30 6.84
N GLN A 98 12.82 9.70 7.91
CA GLN A 98 14.01 10.53 7.79
C GLN A 98 15.17 9.71 7.20
N PRO A 99 15.95 10.26 6.25
CA PRO A 99 17.10 9.59 5.68
C PRO A 99 18.06 9.07 6.77
N GLY A 100 18.37 7.77 6.72
CA GLY A 100 19.28 7.13 7.67
C GLY A 100 18.68 6.77 9.04
N LYS A 101 17.37 6.91 9.23
CA LYS A 101 16.67 6.41 10.43
C LYS A 101 15.79 5.21 10.09
N ASP A 102 15.72 4.25 11.02
CA ASP A 102 14.76 3.17 10.94
C ASP A 102 13.37 3.66 11.39
N PRO A 103 12.27 3.24 10.73
CA PRO A 103 10.92 3.64 11.13
C PRO A 103 10.50 2.98 12.44
N GLU A 104 9.90 3.76 13.34
CA GLU A 104 9.31 3.24 14.57
C GLU A 104 7.86 2.81 14.31
N LEU A 105 7.69 1.60 13.76
CA LEU A 105 6.38 1.06 13.43
C LEU A 105 5.73 0.32 14.60
N VAL A 106 4.43 0.55 14.76
CA VAL A 106 3.54 -0.27 15.59
C VAL A 106 2.72 -1.20 14.68
N TRP A 107 2.68 -2.48 15.03
CA TRP A 107 1.94 -3.50 14.28
C TRP A 107 0.74 -4.00 15.07
N TYR A 108 -0.40 -4.07 14.39
CA TYR A 108 -1.67 -4.57 14.90
C TYR A 108 -2.13 -5.78 14.07
N LYS A 109 -2.93 -6.65 14.69
CA LYS A 109 -3.65 -7.72 13.99
C LYS A 109 -5.14 -7.58 14.28
N GLU A 110 -5.97 -7.60 13.25
CA GLU A 110 -7.42 -7.30 13.35
C GLU A 110 -7.71 -6.02 14.13
N CYS A 111 -6.94 -4.96 13.84
CA CYS A 111 -7.03 -3.65 14.49
C CYS A 111 -6.84 -3.65 16.01
N LYS A 112 -6.24 -4.70 16.56
CA LYS A 112 -5.96 -4.82 17.99
C LYS A 112 -4.46 -5.03 18.24
N PRO A 113 -3.91 -4.45 19.33
CA PRO A 113 -2.57 -4.79 19.77
C PRO A 113 -2.50 -6.29 20.05
N LYS A 114 -1.45 -6.93 19.55
CA LYS A 114 -1.23 -8.37 19.72
C LYS A 114 0.14 -8.63 20.32
N GLN A 115 0.19 -9.55 21.27
CA GLN A 115 1.46 -10.14 21.67
C GLN A 115 1.90 -11.14 20.60
N TRP A 116 2.96 -10.79 19.87
CA TRP A 116 3.53 -11.62 18.82
C TRP A 116 4.22 -12.85 19.42
N ARG A 117 4.03 -14.03 18.79
CA ARG A 117 4.79 -15.23 19.14
C ARG A 117 6.25 -15.08 18.73
N GLN A 118 7.15 -15.83 19.36
CA GLN A 118 8.60 -15.72 19.12
C GLN A 118 9.05 -15.98 17.66
N SER A 119 8.25 -16.72 16.88
CA SER A 119 8.53 -16.93 15.45
C SER A 119 8.09 -15.77 14.55
N ILE A 120 7.46 -14.74 15.09
CA ILE A 120 7.14 -13.49 14.39
C ILE A 120 8.07 -12.39 14.90
N VAL A 121 8.88 -11.82 14.02
CA VAL A 121 9.91 -10.84 14.34
C VAL A 121 9.62 -9.54 13.61
N ARG A 122 9.53 -8.44 14.36
CA ARG A 122 9.48 -7.08 13.79
C ARG A 122 10.88 -6.66 13.37
N ARG A 123 11.04 -6.17 12.14
CA ARG A 123 12.32 -5.71 11.58
C ARG A 123 12.08 -4.45 10.78
N LYS A 124 12.70 -3.32 11.14
CA LYS A 124 12.60 -2.05 10.39
C LYS A 124 11.16 -1.74 9.94
N ASP A 125 10.87 -1.94 8.67
CA ASP A 125 9.64 -1.68 7.93
C ASP A 125 8.74 -2.92 7.74
N MET A 126 9.10 -4.09 8.30
CA MET A 126 8.44 -5.37 8.03
C MET A 126 8.15 -6.23 9.27
N LEU A 127 7.14 -7.08 9.14
CA LEU A 127 6.80 -8.14 10.08
C LEU A 127 7.15 -9.50 9.45
N SER A 128 8.15 -10.17 10.02
CA SER A 128 8.69 -11.43 9.49
C SER A 128 8.14 -12.64 10.25
N ILE A 129 7.34 -13.45 9.57
CA ILE A 129 6.78 -14.71 10.05
C ILE A 129 7.70 -15.84 9.58
N LYS A 130 8.44 -16.48 10.50
CA LYS A 130 9.38 -17.55 10.13
C LYS A 130 8.70 -18.80 9.58
N GLU A 131 7.54 -19.13 10.13
CA GLU A 131 6.76 -20.30 9.79
C GLU A 131 5.28 -19.90 9.86
N VAL A 132 4.64 -19.85 8.69
CA VAL A 132 3.25 -19.45 8.50
C VAL A 132 2.32 -20.59 8.88
N ARG A 133 1.25 -20.23 9.59
CA ARG A 133 0.20 -21.12 10.10
C ARG A 133 -1.17 -20.61 9.70
N GLU A 134 -2.19 -21.45 9.84
CA GLU A 134 -3.58 -21.03 9.58
C GLU A 134 -4.02 -19.87 10.49
N ASP A 135 -3.53 -19.82 11.73
CA ASP A 135 -3.82 -18.71 12.65
C ASP A 135 -3.16 -17.38 12.24
N ASP A 136 -2.27 -17.39 11.24
CA ASP A 136 -1.68 -16.18 10.66
C ASP A 136 -2.59 -15.50 9.64
N ILE A 137 -3.65 -16.15 9.17
CA ILE A 137 -4.65 -15.50 8.31
C ILE A 137 -5.21 -14.25 9.02
N GLY A 138 -5.43 -13.18 8.26
CA GLY A 138 -6.06 -11.97 8.78
C GLY A 138 -5.45 -10.67 8.27
N ASN A 139 -5.88 -9.58 8.88
CA ASN A 139 -5.50 -8.22 8.54
C ASN A 139 -4.38 -7.72 9.46
N TYR A 140 -3.26 -7.34 8.85
CA TYR A 140 -2.09 -6.77 9.51
C TYR A 140 -2.02 -5.29 9.21
N THR A 141 -2.07 -4.47 10.25
CA THR A 141 -1.99 -3.01 10.11
C THR A 141 -0.68 -2.52 10.70
N CYS A 142 0.15 -1.84 9.91
CA CYS A 142 1.27 -1.07 10.41
C CYS A 142 0.86 0.40 10.59
N GLU A 143 1.40 1.03 11.62
CA GLU A 143 1.18 2.43 11.97
C GLU A 143 2.52 3.13 12.17
N LEU A 144 2.69 4.25 11.49
CA LEU A 144 3.82 5.15 11.58
C LEU A 144 3.35 6.51 12.07
N THR A 145 4.11 7.13 12.98
CA THR A 145 3.87 8.51 13.40
C THR A 145 4.71 9.45 12.54
N PHE A 146 4.06 10.41 11.88
CA PHE A 146 4.70 11.43 11.05
C PHE A 146 4.25 12.82 11.50
N GLY A 147 5.12 13.52 12.26
CA GLY A 147 4.76 14.78 12.91
C GLY A 147 3.59 14.58 13.87
N ASN A 148 2.46 15.24 13.59
CA ASN A 148 1.22 15.10 14.37
C ASN A 148 0.19 14.15 13.72
N PHE A 149 0.58 13.44 12.65
CA PHE A 149 -0.30 12.57 11.89
C PHE A 149 0.08 11.10 12.05
N LEU A 150 -0.90 10.23 11.86
CA LEU A 150 -0.72 8.79 11.84
C LEU A 150 -0.89 8.27 10.42
N VAL A 151 0.11 7.58 9.91
CA VAL A 151 0.07 6.90 8.62
C VAL A 151 -0.15 5.41 8.89
N ARG A 152 -1.25 4.86 8.37
CA ARG A 152 -1.58 3.44 8.50
C ARG A 152 -1.62 2.76 7.14
N ARG A 153 -1.18 1.50 7.09
CA ARG A 153 -1.33 0.61 5.94
C ARG A 153 -1.79 -0.75 6.44
N THR A 154 -2.74 -1.34 5.72
CA THR A 154 -3.29 -2.65 6.08
C THR A 154 -3.12 -3.64 4.95
N THR A 155 -2.55 -4.79 5.28
CA THR A 155 -2.37 -5.93 4.38
C THR A 155 -3.21 -7.09 4.88
N GLU A 156 -4.10 -7.60 4.05
CA GLU A 156 -4.80 -8.86 4.28
C GLU A 156 -3.92 -10.02 3.82
N LEU A 157 -3.59 -10.90 4.76
CA LEU A 157 -2.84 -12.11 4.50
C LEU A 157 -3.79 -13.30 4.35
N SER A 158 -3.74 -13.92 3.19
CA SER A 158 -4.36 -15.21 2.92
C SER A 158 -3.30 -16.31 2.90
N VAL A 159 -3.67 -17.50 3.37
CA VAL A 159 -2.74 -18.64 3.48
C VAL A 159 -3.22 -19.77 2.57
N THR A 160 -2.29 -20.33 1.80
CA THR A 160 -2.51 -21.48 0.92
C THR A 160 -1.76 -22.71 1.42
N ALA A 161 -2.21 -23.89 0.99
CA ALA A 161 -1.47 -25.13 1.25
C ALA A 161 -0.04 -25.02 0.71
N SER A 162 0.92 -25.63 1.43
CA SER A 162 2.30 -25.73 0.95
C SER A 162 2.29 -26.54 -0.35
N SER A 163 2.68 -25.93 -1.47
CA SER A 163 2.90 -26.70 -2.69
C SER A 163 4.16 -27.55 -2.47
N SER A 164 4.06 -28.87 -2.58
CA SER A 164 5.26 -29.70 -2.54
C SER A 164 6.18 -29.38 -3.75
N PRO A 165 7.50 -29.55 -3.63
CA PRO A 165 8.41 -29.37 -4.76
C PRO A 165 8.04 -30.24 -5.96
N LEU A 166 7.57 -31.47 -5.69
CA LEU A 166 7.06 -32.41 -6.69
C LEU A 166 5.82 -31.88 -7.39
N GLN A 167 4.87 -31.29 -6.65
CA GLN A 167 3.66 -30.73 -7.22
C GLN A 167 3.94 -29.48 -8.06
N SER A 168 4.95 -28.69 -7.69
CA SER A 168 5.40 -27.52 -8.46
C SER A 168 6.02 -27.95 -9.78
N GLN A 169 6.90 -28.96 -9.76
CA GLN A 169 7.52 -29.54 -10.97
C GLN A 169 6.48 -30.17 -11.91
N ILE A 170 5.47 -30.86 -11.38
CA ILE A 170 4.39 -31.44 -12.21
C ILE A 170 3.56 -30.35 -12.88
N ILE A 171 3.22 -29.27 -12.16
CA ILE A 171 2.47 -28.13 -12.75
C ILE A 171 3.30 -27.46 -13.85
N GLU A 172 4.60 -27.27 -13.62
CA GLU A 172 5.51 -26.69 -14.61
C GLU A 172 5.61 -27.56 -15.87
N LEU A 173 5.79 -28.87 -15.71
CA LEU A 173 5.81 -29.84 -16.81
C LEU A 173 4.51 -29.83 -17.61
N LEU A 174 3.35 -29.85 -16.94
CA LEU A 174 2.04 -29.80 -17.59
C LEU A 174 1.87 -28.51 -18.40
N ASN A 175 2.25 -27.35 -17.86
CA ASN A 175 2.17 -26.08 -18.59
C ASN A 175 3.04 -26.09 -19.85
N THR A 176 4.29 -26.58 -19.77
CA THR A 176 5.14 -26.74 -20.96
C THR A 176 4.57 -27.70 -22.00
N GLU A 177 3.94 -28.80 -21.60
CA GLU A 177 3.27 -29.71 -22.53
C GLU A 177 2.07 -29.04 -23.22
N PHE A 178 1.26 -28.27 -22.48
CA PHE A 178 0.14 -27.52 -23.07
C PHE A 178 0.60 -26.48 -24.10
N ASP A 179 1.70 -25.77 -23.85
CA ASP A 179 2.27 -24.82 -24.82
C ASP A 179 2.80 -25.50 -26.08
N LEU A 180 3.35 -26.72 -25.97
CA LEU A 180 3.83 -27.51 -27.12
C LEU A 180 2.70 -28.12 -27.95
N ILE A 181 1.51 -28.34 -27.36
CA ILE A 181 0.34 -28.91 -28.08
C ILE A 181 -0.42 -27.81 -28.84
N GLN A 182 -0.23 -26.53 -28.49
CA GLN A 182 -0.88 -25.39 -29.14
C GLN A 182 -0.07 -24.75 -30.29
N SER A 183 1.13 -25.25 -30.58
CA SER A 183 1.98 -24.86 -31.73
C SER A 183 1.86 -25.84 -32.90
#